data_AF-A0A3B1AVV4-F1
#
_entry.id   AF-A0A3B1AVV4-F1
#
_cell.length_a   1.000
_cell.length_b   1.000
_cell.length_c   1.000
_cell.angle_alpha   90.00
_cell.angle_beta   90.00
_cell.angle_gamma   90.00
#
_symmetry.space_group_name_H-M   'P 1'
#
loop_
_entity.id
_entity.type
_entity.pdbx_description
1 polymer ?
#
loop_
_entity_poly.entity_id
_entity_poly.type
_entity_poly.pdbx_seq_one_letter_code
_entity_poly.pdbx_strand_id
1 'polypeptide(L)'
;AYSQHLVTITDFIFTLVGVILVLASGYIMAEKFGGVNGTSWLIAGLGLFSLSAVIWIVILIPIQVMQSRMARSFKDGGNIPRRYWMLSKIWLFAGTIATILPFSVLYFMVIKP
;
A
#
# COMPACT_ATOMS: atom_id res chain seq x y z
N ALA A 1 21.05 -11.62 4.71
CA ALA A 1 20.92 -10.81 3.48
C ALA A 1 20.03 -11.51 2.44
N TYR A 2 20.30 -12.77 2.09
CA TYR A 2 19.48 -13.56 1.14
C TYR A 2 18.03 -13.76 1.61
N SER A 3 17.81 -14.15 2.88
CA SER A 3 16.46 -14.40 3.41
C SER A 3 15.57 -13.16 3.46
N GLN A 4 16.13 -11.98 3.78
CA GLN A 4 15.34 -10.73 3.80
C GLN A 4 14.90 -10.28 2.40
N HIS A 5 15.72 -10.51 1.39
CA HIS A 5 15.37 -10.19 0.01
C HIS A 5 14.19 -11.03 -0.49
N LEU A 6 14.20 -12.33 -0.17
CA LEU A 6 13.09 -13.24 -0.45
C LEU A 6 11.80 -12.80 0.23
N VAL A 7 11.84 -12.47 1.52
CA VAL A 7 10.66 -11.99 2.26
C VAL A 7 10.08 -10.73 1.61
N THR A 8 10.91 -9.75 1.25
CA THR A 8 10.43 -8.52 0.59
C THR A 8 9.81 -8.79 -0.78
N ILE A 9 10.38 -9.70 -1.58
CA ILE A 9 9.79 -10.08 -2.88
C ILE A 9 8.45 -10.76 -2.68
N THR A 10 8.37 -11.72 -1.76
CA THR A 10 7.12 -12.44 -1.51
C THR A 10 6.04 -11.51 -1.01
N ASP A 11 6.37 -10.58 -0.11
CA ASP A 11 5.43 -9.59 0.43
C ASP A 11 4.94 -8.63 -0.67
N PHE A 12 5.84 -8.24 -1.58
CA PHE A 12 5.51 -7.41 -2.74
C PHE A 12 4.56 -8.13 -3.71
N ILE A 13 4.89 -9.37 -4.08
CA ILE A 13 4.05 -10.18 -4.99
C ILE A 13 2.68 -10.41 -4.35
N PHE A 14 2.65 -10.80 -3.08
CA PHE A 14 1.40 -11.05 -2.36
C PHE A 14 0.51 -9.80 -2.31
N THR A 15 1.09 -8.65 -1.96
CA THR A 15 0.35 -7.37 -1.89
C THR A 15 -0.15 -6.92 -3.25
N LEU A 16 0.71 -6.95 -4.29
CA LEU A 16 0.36 -6.52 -5.63
C LEU A 16 -0.74 -7.40 -6.23
N VAL A 17 -0.58 -8.72 -6.14
CA VAL A 17 -1.58 -9.68 -6.63
C VAL A 17 -2.89 -9.51 -5.85
N GLY A 18 -2.83 -9.35 -4.52
CA GLY A 18 -4.00 -9.10 -3.68
C GLY A 18 -4.77 -7.84 -4.10
N VAL A 19 -4.08 -6.72 -4.31
CA VAL A 19 -4.69 -5.46 -4.78
C VAL A 19 -5.39 -5.65 -6.13
N ILE A 20 -4.73 -6.31 -7.08
CA ILE A 20 -5.29 -6.58 -8.41
C ILE A 20 -6.54 -7.46 -8.30
N LEU A 21 -6.48 -8.54 -7.52
CA LEU A 21 -7.62 -9.45 -7.33
C LEU A 21 -8.81 -8.73 -6.69
N VAL A 22 -8.58 -7.91 -5.66
CA VAL A 22 -9.65 -7.15 -4.98
C VAL A 22 -10.28 -6.14 -5.94
N LEU A 23 -9.49 -5.38 -6.69
CA LEU A 23 -10.02 -4.40 -7.65
C LEU A 23 -10.77 -5.07 -8.80
N ALA A 24 -10.20 -6.11 -9.40
CA ALA A 24 -10.83 -6.82 -10.52
C ALA A 24 -12.13 -7.51 -10.09
N SER A 25 -12.10 -8.24 -8.97
CA SER A 25 -13.31 -8.89 -8.43
C SER A 25 -14.37 -7.87 -8.02
N GLY A 26 -13.98 -6.76 -7.39
CA GLY A 26 -14.88 -5.66 -7.04
C GLY A 26 -15.58 -5.07 -8.27
N TYR A 27 -14.84 -4.82 -9.36
CA TYR A 27 -15.41 -4.29 -10.59
C TYR A 27 -16.36 -5.29 -11.28
N ILE A 28 -15.95 -6.55 -11.42
CA ILE A 28 -16.78 -7.62 -12.00
C ILE A 28 -18.08 -7.81 -11.21
N MET A 29 -17.99 -7.78 -9.88
CA MET A 29 -19.16 -7.93 -9.02
C MET A 29 -20.08 -6.72 -9.14
N ALA A 30 -19.53 -5.51 -9.21
CA ALA A 30 -20.30 -4.28 -9.36
C ALA A 30 -21.20 -4.30 -10.60
N GLU A 31 -20.72 -4.81 -11.74
CA GLU A 31 -21.53 -4.94 -12.96
C GLU A 31 -22.79 -5.77 -12.74
N LYS A 32 -22.74 -6.80 -11.87
CA LYS A 32 -23.90 -7.64 -11.55
C LYS A 32 -24.91 -7.00 -10.60
N PHE A 33 -24.56 -5.89 -9.94
CA PHE A 33 -25.40 -5.21 -8.94
C PHE A 33 -25.82 -3.79 -9.37
N GLY A 34 -25.91 -3.52 -10.68
CA GLY A 34 -26.33 -2.23 -11.22
C GLY A 34 -25.18 -1.30 -11.67
N GLY A 35 -23.96 -1.83 -11.74
CA GLY A 35 -22.76 -1.14 -12.21
C GLY A 35 -22.05 -0.33 -11.12
N VAL A 36 -20.79 0.01 -11.36
CA VAL A 36 -19.97 0.84 -10.45
C VAL A 36 -20.62 2.20 -10.16
N ASN A 37 -21.39 2.73 -11.12
CA ASN A 37 -22.13 3.99 -11.00
C ASN A 37 -23.47 3.88 -10.27
N GLY A 38 -23.96 2.67 -9.97
CA GLY A 38 -25.26 2.47 -9.34
C GLY A 38 -25.29 2.84 -7.86
N THR A 39 -24.13 2.88 -7.18
CA THR A 39 -24.05 3.12 -5.73
C THR A 39 -22.82 3.91 -5.32
N SER A 40 -23.05 5.13 -4.80
CA SER A 40 -21.99 6.11 -4.49
C SER A 40 -20.95 5.60 -3.50
N TRP A 41 -21.32 4.77 -2.53
CA TRP A 41 -20.39 4.17 -1.57
C TRP A 41 -19.39 3.20 -2.21
N LEU A 42 -19.77 2.55 -3.32
CA LEU A 42 -18.91 1.61 -4.02
C LEU A 42 -17.80 2.34 -4.78
N ILE A 43 -18.13 3.45 -5.44
CA ILE A 43 -17.15 4.35 -6.08
C ILE A 43 -16.19 4.91 -5.04
N ALA A 44 -16.72 5.39 -3.90
CA ALA A 44 -15.90 5.90 -2.81
C ALA A 44 -14.95 4.82 -2.27
N GLY A 45 -15.44 3.59 -2.05
CA GLY A 45 -14.63 2.47 -1.59
C GLY A 45 -13.53 2.06 -2.58
N LEU A 46 -13.87 1.92 -3.87
CA LEU A 46 -12.89 1.63 -4.92
C LEU A 46 -11.84 2.75 -5.02
N GLY A 47 -12.27 4.01 -5.01
CA GLY A 47 -11.37 5.17 -5.06
C GLY A 47 -10.41 5.24 -3.86
N LEU A 48 -10.91 5.02 -2.64
CA LEU A 48 -10.08 4.99 -1.43
C LEU A 48 -9.10 3.81 -1.42
N PHE A 49 -9.52 2.63 -1.89
CA PHE A 49 -8.64 1.47 -2.02
C PHE A 49 -7.55 1.69 -3.08
N SER A 50 -7.92 2.23 -4.24
CA SER A 50 -6.97 2.63 -5.28
C SER A 50 -6.00 3.70 -4.78
N LEU A 51 -6.46 4.69 -4.01
CA LEU A 51 -5.60 5.70 -3.41
C LEU A 51 -4.57 5.08 -2.46
N SER A 52 -4.97 4.12 -1.63
CA SER A 52 -4.05 3.37 -0.77
C SER A 52 -2.98 2.64 -1.60
N ALA A 53 -3.39 1.96 -2.68
CA ALA A 53 -2.45 1.30 -3.59
C ALA A 53 -1.47 2.29 -4.25
N VAL A 54 -1.95 3.47 -4.67
CA VAL A 54 -1.08 4.52 -5.26
C VAL A 54 -0.08 5.05 -4.23
N ILE A 55 -0.50 5.32 -2.99
CA ILE A 55 0.41 5.74 -1.91
C ILE A 55 1.49 4.68 -1.69
N TRP A 56 1.11 3.41 -1.68
CA TRP A 56 2.06 2.32 -1.53
C TRP A 56 3.09 2.27 -2.68
N ILE A 57 2.63 2.35 -3.94
CA ILE A 57 3.53 2.31 -5.11
C ILE A 57 4.45 3.54 -5.18
N VAL A 58 3.90 4.73 -4.97
CA VAL A 58 4.61 6.00 -5.23
C VAL A 58 5.46 6.46 -4.05
N ILE A 59 5.06 6.13 -2.81
CA ILE A 59 5.74 6.61 -1.61
C ILE A 59 6.46 5.47 -0.88
N LEU A 60 5.77 4.36 -0.58
CA LEU A 60 6.35 3.30 0.27
C LEU A 60 7.47 2.54 -0.44
N ILE A 61 7.25 2.09 -1.68
CA ILE A 61 8.26 1.32 -2.42
C ILE A 61 9.54 2.15 -2.66
N PRO A 62 9.50 3.40 -3.17
CA PRO A 62 10.73 4.11 -3.46
C PRO A 62 11.51 4.43 -2.19
N ILE A 63 10.82 4.77 -1.10
CA ILE A 63 11.48 5.00 0.18
C ILE A 63 12.12 3.70 0.70
N GLN A 64 11.43 2.55 0.61
CA GLN A 64 12.01 1.25 0.99
C GLN A 64 13.26 0.91 0.18
N VAL A 65 13.23 1.12 -1.15
CA VAL A 65 14.39 0.90 -2.02
C VAL A 65 15.55 1.81 -1.63
N MET A 66 15.29 3.10 -1.39
CA MET A 66 16.31 4.05 -0.94
C MET A 66 16.91 3.66 0.41
N GLN A 67 16.07 3.30 1.39
CA GLN A 67 16.51 2.88 2.71
C GLN A 67 17.28 1.57 2.68
N SER A 68 16.87 0.59 1.86
CA SER A 68 17.60 -0.67 1.64
C SER A 68 18.98 -0.42 1.04
N ARG A 69 19.10 0.52 0.08
CA ARG A 69 20.39 0.93 -0.48
C ARG A 69 21.28 1.59 0.56
N MET A 70 20.74 2.51 1.38
CA MET A 70 21.50 3.14 2.47
C MET A 70 21.91 2.10 3.52
N ALA A 71 21.04 1.15 3.87
CA ALA A 71 21.34 0.10 4.85
C ALA A 71 22.54 -0.77 4.46
N ARG A 72 22.81 -0.93 3.17
CA ARG A 72 24.01 -1.63 2.70
C ARG A 72 25.30 -0.87 3.00
N SER A 73 25.28 0.47 3.04
CA SER A 73 26.50 1.28 3.23
C SER A 73 26.95 1.39 4.69
N PHE A 74 26.07 1.10 5.65
CA PHE A 74 26.40 1.12 7.09
C PHE A 74 26.32 -0.27 7.74
N LYS A 75 26.33 -1.33 6.93
CA LYS A 75 26.23 -2.72 7.40
C LYS A 75 27.41 -3.14 8.29
N ASP A 76 28.59 -2.58 8.07
CA ASP A 76 29.82 -2.95 8.78
C ASP A 76 30.16 -2.00 9.95
N GLY A 77 29.14 -1.38 10.56
CA GLY A 77 29.32 -0.53 11.75
C GLY A 77 29.50 0.97 11.46
N GLY A 78 29.19 1.41 10.24
CA GLY A 78 29.18 2.84 9.88
C GLY A 78 28.04 3.62 10.55
N ASN A 79 28.22 4.93 10.74
CA ASN A 79 27.16 5.79 11.27
C ASN A 79 25.93 5.84 10.36
N ILE A 80 24.73 5.70 10.94
CA ILE A 80 23.46 5.79 10.22
C ILE A 80 23.21 7.26 9.81
N PRO A 81 23.06 7.56 8.50
CA PRO A 81 22.85 8.93 8.05
C PRO A 81 21.53 9.52 8.58
N ARG A 82 21.53 10.81 8.94
CA ARG A 82 20.30 11.54 9.35
C ARG A 82 19.18 11.47 8.30
N ARG A 83 19.54 11.36 7.01
CA ARG A 83 18.61 11.19 5.88
C ARG A 83 17.81 9.88 5.97
N TYR A 84 18.41 8.80 6.48
CA TYR A 84 17.72 7.52 6.69
C TYR A 84 16.56 7.66 7.68
N TRP A 85 16.80 8.36 8.80
CA TRP A 85 15.80 8.63 9.81
C TRP A 85 14.67 9.52 9.30
N MET A 86 14.98 10.54 8.50
CA MET A 86 13.96 11.40 7.89
C MET A 86 13.05 10.61 6.95
N LEU A 87 13.64 9.78 6.08
CA LEU A 87 12.89 8.88 5.21
C LEU A 87 12.06 7.86 6.00
N SER A 88 12.58 7.35 7.12
CA SER A 88 11.87 6.41 7.98
C SER A 88 10.60 7.02 8.57
N LYS A 89 10.64 8.28 9.00
CA LYS A 89 9.45 8.98 9.51
C LYS A 89 8.39 9.18 8.42
N ILE A 90 8.82 9.57 7.21
CA ILE A 90 7.91 9.72 6.06
C ILE A 90 7.29 8.38 5.70
N TRP A 91 8.10 7.32 5.65
CA TRP A 91 7.63 5.96 5.40
C TRP A 91 6.60 5.51 6.43
N LEU A 92 6.88 5.73 7.72
CA LEU A 92 5.96 5.39 8.81
C LEU A 92 4.63 6.14 8.66
N PHE A 93 4.67 7.45 8.43
CA PHE A 93 3.47 8.27 8.29
C PHE A 93 2.63 7.89 7.06
N ALA A 94 3.28 7.75 5.90
CA ALA A 94 2.61 7.30 4.69
C ALA A 94 2.05 5.87 4.83
N GLY A 95 2.78 5.00 5.54
CA GLY A 95 2.35 3.64 5.86
C GLY A 95 1.11 3.63 6.71
N THR A 96 1.07 4.44 7.77
CA THR A 96 -0.11 4.62 8.62
C THR A 96 -1.33 5.09 7.81
N ILE A 97 -1.15 6.08 6.92
CA ILE A 97 -2.25 6.56 6.06
C ILE A 97 -2.73 5.44 5.13
N ALA A 98 -1.79 4.73 4.47
CA ALA A 98 -2.13 3.64 3.57
C ALA A 98 -2.86 2.50 4.28
N THR A 99 -2.57 2.24 5.55
CA THR A 99 -3.30 1.25 6.37
C THR A 99 -4.68 1.72 6.80
N ILE A 100 -4.85 3.00 7.16
CA ILE A 100 -6.15 3.56 7.60
C ILE A 100 -7.16 3.59 6.45
N LEU A 101 -6.71 3.86 5.22
CA LEU A 101 -7.60 3.97 4.06
C LEU A 101 -8.48 2.73 3.83
N PRO A 102 -7.96 1.49 3.80
CA PRO A 102 -8.78 0.27 3.74
C PRO A 102 -9.78 0.12 4.89
N PHE A 103 -9.47 0.58 6.11
CA PHE A 103 -10.46 0.59 7.21
C PHE A 103 -11.61 1.54 6.91
N SER A 104 -11.33 2.70 6.33
CA SER A 104 -12.38 3.61 5.86
C SER A 104 -13.22 2.98 4.74
N VAL A 105 -12.61 2.23 3.81
CA VAL A 105 -13.34 1.45 2.79
C VAL A 105 -14.31 0.47 3.43
N LEU A 106 -13.85 -0.30 4.42
CA LEU A 106 -14.71 -1.25 5.15
C LEU A 106 -15.89 -0.53 5.83
N TYR A 107 -15.64 0.62 6.44
CA TYR A 107 -16.69 1.43 7.06
C TYR A 107 -17.78 1.85 6.05
N PHE A 108 -17.38 2.39 4.88
CA PHE A 108 -18.33 2.76 3.82
C PHE A 108 -19.12 1.56 3.28
N MET A 109 -18.46 0.41 3.14
CA MET A 109 -19.10 -0.83 2.64
C MET A 109 -20.10 -1.44 3.64
N VAL A 110 -19.90 -1.23 4.94
CA VAL A 110 -20.79 -1.73 5.99
C VAL A 110 -22.01 -0.82 6.17
N ILE A 111 -21.79 0.48 6.30
CA ILE A 111 -22.86 1.44 6.59
C ILE A 111 -23.72 1.71 5.35
N LYS A 112 -23.13 1.58 4.15
CA LYS A 112 -23.81 1.81 2.86
C LYS A 112 -24.65 3.11 2.88
N PRO A 113 -24.01 4.25 3.20
CA PRO A 113 -24.70 5.54 3.29
C PRO A 113 -25.29 5.98 1.95
#